data_AF-A0A7C2U1H2-F1
#
_entry.id   AF-A0A7C2U1H2-F1
#
_cell.length_a   1.000
_cell.length_b   1.000
_cell.length_c   1.000
_cell.angle_alpha   90.00
_cell.angle_beta   90.00
_cell.angle_gamma   90.00
#
_symmetry.space_group_name_H-M   'P 1'
#
loop_
_entity.id
_entity.type
_entity.pdbx_description
1 polymer ?
#
loop_
_entity_poly.entity_id
_entity_poly.type
_entity_poly.pdbx_seq_one_letter_code
_entity_poly.pdbx_strand_id
1 'polypeptide(L)'
;MKNKKLGVLYLWMFLELIAGRLLHAQITVSVNPANKQDARVLLTNPAAAAVTESRVYLGYKLIYPGAIPSNTFALKASFFNLSLPHVGRDAIATGLHGRYFNTPLFQEGRFGGSIGRELSEHVAVGLDLSLLFKSYAKENFDLVDPDDPVFRGGNSVVVFDPGLGLLVQLNDKFTFAASASHLTQPNVALGDADSNLPLKRYSD
;
A
#
# COMPACT_ATOMS: atom_id res chain seq x y z
N MET A 1 -4.78 -43.43 0.37
CA MET A 1 -4.11 -42.46 1.28
C MET A 1 -3.68 -41.12 0.64
N LYS A 2 -3.68 -40.95 -0.70
CA LYS A 2 -3.25 -39.68 -1.34
C LYS A 2 -4.21 -38.49 -1.14
N ASN A 3 -5.52 -38.72 -0.99
CA ASN A 3 -6.51 -37.62 -0.97
C ASN A 3 -6.55 -36.80 0.33
N LYS A 4 -6.10 -37.34 1.47
CA LYS A 4 -6.12 -36.61 2.75
C LYS A 4 -5.06 -35.51 2.82
N LYS A 5 -3.90 -35.69 2.18
CA LYS A 5 -2.83 -34.67 2.14
C LYS A 5 -3.24 -33.44 1.32
N LEU A 6 -4.03 -33.64 0.28
CA LEU A 6 -4.51 -32.56 -0.58
C LEU A 6 -5.50 -31.65 0.17
N GLY A 7 -6.41 -32.23 0.97
CA GLY A 7 -7.38 -31.47 1.76
C GLY A 7 -6.73 -30.59 2.84
N VAL A 8 -5.66 -31.07 3.48
CA VAL A 8 -4.93 -30.30 4.50
C VAL A 8 -4.22 -29.10 3.88
N LEU A 9 -3.65 -29.25 2.68
CA LEU A 9 -2.98 -28.16 1.96
C LEU A 9 -3.96 -27.04 1.59
N TYR A 10 -5.14 -27.38 1.05
CA TYR A 10 -6.17 -26.40 0.72
C TYR A 10 -6.70 -25.67 1.96
N LEU A 11 -6.88 -26.38 3.08
CA LEU A 11 -7.31 -25.79 4.34
C LEU A 11 -6.27 -24.79 4.88
N TRP A 12 -4.98 -25.14 4.77
CA TRP A 12 -3.88 -24.26 5.17
C TRP A 12 -3.81 -22.99 4.31
N MET A 13 -3.88 -23.13 2.97
CA MET A 13 -3.93 -21.99 2.06
C MET A 13 -5.16 -21.10 2.30
N PHE A 14 -6.31 -21.69 2.64
CA PHE A 14 -7.53 -20.95 2.96
C PHE A 14 -7.43 -20.20 4.29
N LEU A 15 -6.77 -20.81 5.30
CA LEU A 15 -6.51 -20.16 6.58
C LEU A 15 -5.53 -18.99 6.45
N GLU A 16 -4.47 -19.12 5.66
CA GLU A 16 -3.56 -18.00 5.39
C GLU A 16 -4.24 -16.88 4.60
N LEU A 17 -5.13 -17.22 3.65
CA LEU A 17 -5.93 -16.26 2.91
C LEU A 17 -6.85 -15.44 3.84
N ILE A 18 -7.42 -16.07 4.88
CA ILE A 18 -8.25 -15.40 5.87
C ILE A 18 -7.40 -14.55 6.81
N ALA A 19 -6.28 -15.09 7.30
CA ALA A 19 -5.37 -14.39 8.21
C ALA A 19 -4.78 -13.12 7.57
N GLY A 20 -4.42 -13.16 6.28
CA GLY A 20 -3.91 -12.00 5.55
C GLY A 20 -4.92 -10.84 5.39
N ARG A 21 -6.22 -11.10 5.51
CA ARG A 21 -7.25 -10.06 5.36
C ARG A 21 -7.43 -9.18 6.61
N LEU A 22 -7.01 -9.64 7.78
CA LEU A 22 -7.22 -8.91 9.05
C LEU A 22 -6.21 -7.78 9.29
N LEU A 23 -5.16 -7.67 8.48
CA LEU A 23 -4.10 -6.66 8.65
C LEU A 23 -4.24 -5.42 7.75
N HIS A 24 -5.34 -5.29 7.00
CA HIS A 24 -5.53 -4.14 6.12
C HIS A 24 -6.05 -2.91 6.89
N ALA A 25 -5.10 -2.16 7.45
CA ALA A 25 -5.34 -0.79 7.90
C ALA A 25 -5.87 0.07 6.73
N GLN A 26 -7.13 0.49 6.85
CA GLN A 26 -7.82 1.60 6.15
C GLN A 26 -7.18 2.11 4.84
N ILE A 27 -7.06 1.24 3.83
CA ILE A 27 -6.70 1.69 2.47
C ILE A 27 -7.92 2.38 1.87
N THR A 28 -7.84 3.70 1.68
CA THR A 28 -8.97 4.53 1.22
C THR A 28 -9.35 4.26 -0.25
N VAL A 29 -8.43 3.66 -1.00
CA VAL A 29 -8.59 3.20 -2.39
C VAL A 29 -8.58 1.67 -2.40
N SER A 30 -9.78 1.07 -2.33
CA SER A 30 -9.93 -0.38 -2.45
C SER A 30 -9.92 -0.78 -3.93
N VAL A 31 -8.93 -1.57 -4.31
CA VAL A 31 -8.76 -2.10 -5.68
C VAL A 31 -8.42 -3.57 -5.54
N ASN A 32 -9.06 -4.41 -6.36
CA ASN A 32 -8.70 -5.81 -6.44
C ASN A 32 -7.30 -5.94 -7.07
N PRO A 33 -6.29 -6.46 -6.35
CA PRO A 33 -4.91 -6.53 -6.84
C PRO A 33 -4.74 -7.47 -8.06
N ALA A 34 -5.75 -8.28 -8.38
CA ALA A 34 -5.78 -9.15 -9.56
C ALA A 34 -6.51 -8.54 -10.77
N ASN A 35 -7.16 -7.38 -10.62
CA ASN A 35 -7.91 -6.74 -11.69
C ASN A 35 -6.99 -5.87 -12.56
N LYS A 36 -6.41 -6.48 -13.60
CA LYS A 36 -5.47 -5.84 -14.54
C LYS A 36 -6.11 -4.74 -15.38
N GLN A 37 -7.44 -4.71 -15.49
CA GLN A 37 -8.17 -3.70 -16.26
C GLN A 37 -8.32 -2.39 -15.47
N ASP A 38 -8.24 -2.44 -14.13
CA ASP A 38 -8.30 -1.26 -13.28
C ASP A 38 -6.94 -0.56 -13.26
N ALA A 39 -6.86 0.64 -13.81
CA ALA A 39 -5.62 1.43 -13.83
C ALA A 39 -5.04 1.66 -12.42
N ARG A 40 -5.85 1.55 -11.37
CA ARG A 40 -5.44 1.74 -9.97
C ARG A 40 -4.75 0.53 -9.37
N VAL A 41 -4.72 -0.62 -10.06
CA VAL A 41 -4.12 -1.86 -9.54
C VAL A 41 -2.63 -1.72 -9.22
N LEU A 42 -1.93 -0.79 -9.89
CA LEU A 42 -0.55 -0.43 -9.58
C LEU A 42 -0.35 0.10 -8.14
N LEU A 43 -1.38 0.73 -7.55
CA LEU A 43 -1.33 1.25 -6.18
C LEU A 43 -1.30 0.14 -5.11
N THR A 44 -1.70 -1.08 -5.48
CA THR A 44 -1.82 -2.22 -4.57
C THR A 44 -0.92 -3.40 -4.95
N ASN A 45 -0.51 -3.52 -6.21
CA ASN A 45 0.35 -4.59 -6.69
C ASN A 45 1.34 -4.08 -7.76
N PRO A 46 2.66 -3.97 -7.46
CA PRO A 46 3.63 -3.46 -8.43
C PRO A 46 3.84 -4.38 -9.64
N ALA A 47 3.48 -5.67 -9.57
CA ALA A 47 3.51 -6.56 -10.74
C ALA A 47 2.54 -6.13 -11.83
N ALA A 48 1.52 -5.32 -11.49
CA ALA A 48 0.60 -4.73 -12.44
C ALA A 48 1.32 -3.93 -13.53
N ALA A 49 2.44 -3.27 -13.21
CA ALA A 49 3.20 -2.47 -14.18
C ALA A 49 3.46 -3.26 -15.47
N ALA A 50 3.83 -4.54 -15.34
CA ALA A 50 4.19 -5.41 -16.46
C ALA A 50 3.02 -5.73 -17.40
N VAL A 51 1.79 -5.71 -16.90
CA VAL A 51 0.61 -6.24 -17.60
C VAL A 51 -0.46 -5.18 -17.91
N THR A 52 -0.29 -3.95 -17.40
CA THR A 52 -1.20 -2.84 -17.66
C THR A 52 -0.75 -2.00 -18.85
N GLU A 53 -1.70 -1.48 -19.61
CA GLU A 53 -1.43 -0.55 -20.71
C GLU A 53 -0.92 0.82 -20.22
N SER A 54 -0.38 1.62 -21.15
CA SER A 54 0.03 3.00 -20.90
C SER A 54 -1.18 3.85 -20.49
N ARG A 55 -1.25 4.24 -19.23
CA ARG A 55 -2.40 5.00 -18.69
C ARG A 55 -1.94 5.96 -17.61
N VAL A 56 -2.59 7.12 -17.57
CA VAL A 56 -2.52 8.06 -16.45
C VAL A 56 -3.86 8.06 -15.76
N TYR A 57 -3.85 7.95 -14.44
CA TYR A 57 -5.06 8.01 -13.63
C TYR A 57 -4.86 9.02 -12.50
N LEU A 58 -5.88 9.87 -12.30
CA LEU A 58 -5.94 10.84 -11.23
C LEU A 58 -7.27 10.64 -10.52
N GLY A 59 -7.24 10.62 -9.19
CA GLY A 59 -8.42 10.39 -8.38
C GLY A 59 -8.43 11.23 -7.12
N TYR A 60 -9.64 11.57 -6.70
CA TYR A 60 -9.89 12.28 -5.46
C TYR A 60 -11.15 11.71 -4.81
N LYS A 61 -11.12 11.56 -3.49
CA LYS A 61 -12.21 11.05 -2.68
C LYS A 61 -12.36 11.93 -1.44
N LEU A 62 -13.58 12.43 -1.26
CA LEU A 62 -14.02 13.10 -0.05
C LEU A 62 -14.83 12.12 0.78
N ILE A 63 -14.53 12.01 2.07
CA ILE A 63 -15.34 11.22 3.00
C ILE A 63 -16.00 12.20 3.98
N TYR A 64 -17.33 12.21 3.96
CA TYR A 64 -18.13 12.99 4.89
C TYR A 64 -18.56 12.08 6.06
N PRO A 65 -18.01 12.27 7.27
CA PRO A 65 -18.35 11.41 8.40
C PRO A 65 -19.73 11.71 9.02
N GLY A 66 -20.42 12.78 8.60
CA GLY A 66 -21.80 13.11 9.00
C GLY A 66 -22.00 13.54 10.47
N ALA A 67 -21.10 13.17 11.37
CA ALA A 67 -21.26 13.31 12.83
C ALA A 67 -20.55 14.52 13.45
N ILE A 68 -19.75 15.29 12.68
CA ILE A 68 -18.95 16.40 13.22
C ILE A 68 -19.38 17.72 12.54
N PRO A 69 -20.19 18.55 13.22
CA PRO A 69 -20.79 19.76 12.63
C PRO A 69 -19.75 20.80 12.14
N SER A 70 -18.56 20.82 12.72
CA SER A 70 -17.49 21.76 12.39
C SER A 70 -16.48 21.22 11.36
N ASN A 71 -16.62 19.97 10.88
CA ASN A 71 -15.59 19.34 10.05
C ASN A 71 -16.17 18.49 8.90
N THR A 72 -17.00 19.13 8.09
CA THR A 72 -17.78 18.55 6.99
C THR A 72 -16.92 17.91 5.88
N PHE A 73 -15.62 18.19 5.80
CA PHE A 73 -14.72 17.58 4.81
C PHE A 73 -13.37 17.17 5.42
N ALA A 74 -13.42 16.64 6.64
CA ALA A 74 -12.25 16.25 7.41
C ALA A 74 -11.34 15.29 6.64
N LEU A 75 -11.91 14.33 5.92
CA LEU A 75 -11.20 13.18 5.37
C LEU A 75 -11.10 13.29 3.85
N LYS A 76 -9.87 13.45 3.36
CA LYS A 76 -9.56 13.63 1.93
C LYS A 76 -8.53 12.61 1.51
N ALA A 77 -8.75 11.96 0.37
CA ALA A 77 -7.77 11.11 -0.27
C ALA A 77 -7.60 11.50 -1.73
N SER A 78 -6.39 11.81 -2.15
CA SER A 78 -6.01 11.93 -3.55
C SER A 78 -5.05 10.82 -3.92
N PHE A 79 -5.03 10.47 -5.20
CA PHE A 79 -4.06 9.54 -5.73
C PHE A 79 -3.81 9.82 -7.21
N PHE A 80 -2.64 9.41 -7.66
CA PHE A 80 -2.29 9.37 -9.07
C PHE A 80 -1.53 8.09 -9.39
N ASN A 81 -1.62 7.65 -10.63
CA ASN A 81 -0.70 6.70 -11.19
C ASN A 81 -0.42 7.00 -12.65
N LEU A 82 0.75 6.57 -13.09
CA LEU A 82 1.21 6.53 -14.46
C LEU A 82 1.79 5.13 -14.67
N SER A 83 1.28 4.40 -15.64
CA SER A 83 1.83 3.13 -16.10
C SER A 83 2.47 3.34 -17.47
N LEU A 84 3.68 2.81 -17.64
CA LEU A 84 4.43 2.78 -18.89
C LEU A 84 4.89 1.33 -19.13
N PRO A 85 4.09 0.51 -19.83
CA PRO A 85 4.51 -0.82 -20.26
C PRO A 85 5.65 -0.75 -21.28
N HIS A 86 6.52 -1.77 -21.26
CA HIS A 86 7.58 -1.98 -22.25
C HIS A 86 8.51 -0.76 -22.44
N VAL A 87 9.10 -0.27 -21.35
CA VAL A 87 10.12 0.78 -21.45
C VAL A 87 11.42 0.18 -21.96
N GLY A 88 11.64 0.30 -23.27
CA GLY A 88 12.85 -0.18 -23.95
C GLY A 88 12.61 -1.44 -24.78
N ARG A 89 13.66 -2.28 -24.92
CA ARG A 89 13.61 -3.54 -25.69
C ARG A 89 13.35 -4.78 -24.85
N ASP A 90 13.54 -4.66 -23.54
CA ASP A 90 13.30 -5.74 -22.59
C ASP A 90 11.90 -5.56 -22.02
N ALA A 91 11.17 -6.64 -21.77
CA ALA A 91 9.79 -6.69 -21.23
C ALA A 91 9.67 -6.15 -19.78
N ILE A 92 10.33 -5.02 -19.52
CA ILE A 92 10.37 -4.26 -18.30
C ILE A 92 9.32 -3.16 -18.47
N ALA A 93 8.44 -3.07 -17.49
CA ALA A 93 7.51 -1.98 -17.37
C ALA A 93 7.85 -1.13 -16.17
N THR A 94 7.49 0.14 -16.24
CA THR A 94 7.69 1.07 -15.14
C THR A 94 6.39 1.75 -14.81
N GLY A 95 6.25 2.18 -13.57
CA GLY A 95 5.13 2.98 -13.13
C GLY A 95 5.57 4.02 -12.12
N LEU A 96 4.83 5.12 -12.07
CA LEU A 96 4.92 6.13 -11.03
C LEU A 96 3.57 6.21 -10.34
N HIS A 97 3.57 6.38 -9.03
CA HIS A 97 2.34 6.51 -8.29
C HIS A 97 2.49 7.38 -7.05
N GLY A 98 1.36 7.93 -6.63
CA GLY A 98 1.26 8.61 -5.36
C GLY A 98 -0.12 8.47 -4.78
N ARG A 99 -0.18 8.46 -3.46
CA ARG A 99 -1.41 8.57 -2.67
C ARG A 99 -1.17 9.57 -1.56
N TYR A 100 -2.16 10.41 -1.29
CA TYR A 100 -2.12 11.37 -0.21
C TYR A 100 -3.45 11.33 0.52
N PHE A 101 -3.39 11.03 1.81
CA PHE A 101 -4.49 10.99 2.73
C PHE A 101 -4.32 12.10 3.75
N ASN A 102 -5.37 12.89 3.94
CA ASN A 102 -5.37 14.02 4.84
C ASN A 102 -6.60 13.96 5.74
N THR A 103 -6.34 14.10 7.03
CA THR A 103 -7.31 14.22 8.10
C THR A 103 -6.91 15.40 9.00
N PRO A 104 -7.80 15.90 9.86
CA PRO A 104 -7.44 16.96 10.80
C PRO A 104 -6.32 16.56 11.76
N LEU A 105 -6.21 15.27 12.11
CA LEU A 105 -5.25 14.76 13.09
C LEU A 105 -3.94 14.26 12.45
N PHE A 106 -4.04 13.80 11.21
CA PHE A 106 -3.06 12.94 10.58
C PHE A 106 -3.03 13.12 9.07
N GLN A 107 -1.82 13.12 8.51
CA GLN A 107 -1.57 13.14 7.08
C GLN A 107 -0.64 11.98 6.74
N GLU A 108 -0.96 11.27 5.65
CA GLU A 108 -0.12 10.23 5.07
C GLU A 108 0.07 10.50 3.58
N GLY A 109 1.32 10.66 3.13
CA GLY A 109 1.69 10.65 1.73
C GLY A 109 2.50 9.40 1.42
N ARG A 110 2.27 8.75 0.29
CA ARG A 110 3.19 7.76 -0.26
C ARG A 110 3.42 8.06 -1.72
N PHE A 111 4.67 8.17 -2.12
CA PHE A 111 5.08 8.48 -3.49
C PHE A 111 6.19 7.53 -3.88
N GLY A 112 6.12 6.97 -5.08
CA GLY A 112 7.09 5.98 -5.49
C GLY A 112 7.04 5.65 -6.95
N GLY A 113 7.92 4.72 -7.30
CA GLY A 113 7.94 4.08 -8.59
C GLY A 113 7.88 2.57 -8.46
N SER A 114 7.36 1.93 -9.49
CA SER A 114 7.32 0.48 -9.59
C SER A 114 8.04 0.03 -10.85
N ILE A 115 8.68 -1.13 -10.77
CA ILE A 115 9.30 -1.81 -11.90
C ILE A 115 8.70 -3.21 -11.95
N GLY A 116 8.10 -3.55 -13.09
CA GLY A 116 7.50 -4.85 -13.34
C GLY A 116 8.23 -5.58 -14.46
N ARG A 117 8.19 -6.92 -14.42
CA ARG A 117 8.63 -7.75 -15.52
C ARG A 117 7.69 -8.93 -15.70
N GLU A 118 7.32 -9.17 -16.95
CA GLU A 118 6.66 -10.40 -17.35
C GLU A 118 7.71 -11.51 -17.48
N LEU A 119 7.60 -12.56 -16.68
CA LEU A 119 8.49 -13.72 -16.71
C LEU A 119 8.01 -14.76 -17.73
N SER A 120 6.70 -14.82 -17.95
CA SER A 120 6.02 -15.59 -18.99
C SER A 120 4.64 -14.99 -19.24
N GLU A 121 3.94 -15.44 -20.29
CA GLU A 121 2.55 -15.03 -20.59
C GLU A 121 1.55 -15.26 -19.44
N HIS A 122 1.95 -16.05 -18.43
CA HIS A 122 1.15 -16.41 -17.27
C HIS A 122 1.64 -15.78 -15.96
N VAL A 123 2.88 -15.26 -15.90
CA VAL A 123 3.51 -14.86 -14.64
C VAL A 123 4.20 -13.51 -14.79
N ALA A 124 3.82 -12.57 -13.93
CA ALA A 124 4.48 -11.28 -13.80
C ALA A 124 4.92 -11.02 -12.36
N VAL A 125 6.08 -10.41 -12.20
CA VAL A 125 6.61 -9.96 -10.91
C VAL A 125 6.83 -8.47 -10.94
N GLY A 126 6.81 -7.84 -9.77
CA GLY A 126 7.10 -6.41 -9.65
C GLY A 126 7.70 -6.04 -8.32
N LEU A 127 8.42 -4.94 -8.34
CA LEU A 127 9.08 -4.32 -7.22
C LEU A 127 8.64 -2.87 -7.12
N ASP A 128 8.35 -2.44 -5.89
CA ASP A 128 7.94 -1.08 -5.55
C ASP A 128 9.03 -0.41 -4.72
N LEU A 129 9.36 0.82 -5.08
CA LEU A 129 10.28 1.69 -4.36
C LEU A 129 9.53 2.98 -4.02
N SER A 130 9.04 3.08 -2.79
CA SER A 130 8.28 4.24 -2.33
C SER A 130 8.93 4.94 -1.15
N LEU A 131 8.56 6.20 -0.98
CA LEU A 131 8.75 6.97 0.24
C LEU A 131 7.39 7.19 0.88
N LEU A 132 7.29 6.88 2.16
CA LEU A 132 6.13 7.08 3.01
C LEU A 132 6.38 8.27 3.94
N PHE A 133 5.50 9.25 3.87
CA PHE A 133 5.48 10.46 4.68
C PHE A 133 4.30 10.35 5.65
N LYS A 134 4.55 10.47 6.94
CA LYS A 134 3.51 10.59 7.96
C LYS A 134 3.70 11.89 8.71
N SER A 135 2.62 12.59 9.00
CA SER A 135 2.62 13.82 9.79
C SER A 135 1.39 13.88 10.70
N TYR A 136 1.56 14.40 11.91
CA TYR A 136 0.51 14.56 12.91
C TYR A 136 0.34 16.04 13.27
N ALA A 137 -0.91 16.50 13.33
CA ALA A 137 -1.23 17.87 13.71
C ALA A 137 -1.40 17.97 15.22
N LYS A 138 -0.31 18.23 15.95
CA LYS A 138 -0.26 18.26 17.42
C LYS A 138 -1.32 19.17 18.03
N GLU A 139 -1.65 20.26 17.37
CA GLU A 139 -2.67 21.23 17.77
C GLU A 139 -4.09 20.66 17.85
N ASN A 140 -4.36 19.51 17.23
CA ASN A 140 -5.66 18.85 17.23
C ASN A 140 -5.72 17.64 18.18
N PHE A 141 -4.67 17.40 18.98
CA PHE A 141 -4.66 16.39 20.02
C PHE A 141 -4.99 17.03 21.37
N ASP A 142 -6.03 16.53 22.04
CA ASP A 142 -6.30 16.88 23.43
C ASP A 142 -5.34 16.11 24.34
N LEU A 143 -4.74 16.82 25.32
CA LEU A 143 -3.84 16.24 26.33
C LEU A 143 -2.57 15.58 25.74
N VAL A 144 -1.84 16.29 24.87
CA VAL A 144 -0.54 15.81 24.40
C VAL A 144 0.44 15.74 25.56
N ASP A 145 0.78 14.52 25.98
CA ASP A 145 1.89 14.28 26.88
C ASP A 145 3.18 14.78 26.20
N PRO A 146 3.91 15.76 26.79
CA PRO A 146 5.20 16.20 26.27
C PRO A 146 6.21 15.05 26.11
N ASP A 147 6.05 13.99 26.90
CA ASP A 147 6.86 12.78 26.87
C ASP A 147 6.26 11.68 26.00
N ASP A 148 5.22 11.93 25.20
CA ASP A 148 4.68 10.93 24.28
C ASP A 148 5.76 10.51 23.26
N PRO A 149 6.13 9.20 23.20
CA PRO A 149 7.11 8.68 22.25
C PRO A 149 6.85 9.07 20.78
N VAL A 150 5.60 9.29 20.38
CA VAL A 150 5.21 9.69 19.02
C VAL A 150 5.71 11.10 18.68
N PHE A 151 5.79 12.01 19.66
CA PHE A 151 6.18 13.41 19.43
C PHE A 151 7.63 13.74 19.81
N ARG A 152 8.33 12.88 20.55
CA ARG A 152 9.74 13.12 20.97
C ARG A 152 10.71 13.31 19.80
N GLY A 153 10.39 12.78 18.61
CA GLY A 153 11.20 12.90 17.39
C GLY A 153 10.75 14.01 16.42
N GLY A 154 9.73 14.80 16.77
CA GLY A 154 9.04 15.71 15.87
C GLY A 154 7.74 15.12 15.32
N ASN A 155 6.93 15.96 14.66
CA ASN A 155 5.56 15.60 14.26
C ASN A 155 5.47 14.86 12.92
N SER A 156 6.60 14.64 12.24
CA SER A 156 6.65 14.00 10.93
C SER A 156 7.83 13.05 10.77
N VAL A 157 7.61 12.04 9.93
CA VAL A 157 8.61 11.03 9.58
C VAL A 157 8.52 10.68 8.10
N VAL A 158 9.69 10.46 7.49
CA VAL A 158 9.84 9.92 6.14
C VAL A 158 10.50 8.55 6.25
N VAL A 159 9.88 7.54 5.65
CA VAL A 159 10.32 6.15 5.71
C VAL A 159 10.40 5.62 4.28
N PHE A 160 11.52 4.97 3.95
CA PHE A 160 11.61 4.20 2.71
C PHE A 160 10.74 2.95 2.84
N ASP A 161 9.88 2.70 1.85
CA ASP A 161 8.79 1.71 1.87
C ASP A 161 8.86 0.83 0.61
N PRO A 162 9.66 -0.26 0.63
CA PRO A 162 9.74 -1.18 -0.50
C PRO A 162 8.57 -2.15 -0.50
N GLY A 163 8.21 -2.61 -1.69
CA GLY A 163 7.19 -3.62 -1.89
C GLY A 163 7.52 -4.60 -3.00
N LEU A 164 6.81 -5.72 -3.01
CA LEU A 164 6.93 -6.79 -3.99
C LEU A 164 5.52 -7.24 -4.42
N GLY A 165 5.43 -7.68 -5.67
CA GLY A 165 4.17 -8.11 -6.29
C GLY A 165 4.37 -9.33 -7.17
N LEU A 166 3.34 -10.15 -7.20
CA LEU A 166 3.21 -11.32 -8.06
C LEU A 166 1.80 -11.31 -8.68
N LEU A 167 1.74 -11.59 -9.98
CA LEU A 167 0.52 -11.86 -10.72
C LEU A 167 0.68 -13.19 -11.45
N VAL A 168 -0.32 -14.06 -11.30
CA VAL A 168 -0.39 -15.36 -11.97
C VAL A 168 -1.71 -15.45 -12.73
N GLN A 169 -1.65 -15.38 -14.04
CA GLN A 169 -2.77 -15.65 -14.93
C GLN A 169 -2.79 -17.14 -15.25
N LEU A 170 -3.87 -17.84 -14.91
CA LEU A 170 -4.03 -19.25 -15.30
C LEU A 170 -4.67 -19.39 -16.69
N ASN A 171 -5.53 -18.43 -17.05
CA ASN A 171 -6.19 -18.28 -18.36
C ASN A 171 -6.87 -16.89 -18.40
N ASP A 172 -7.62 -16.60 -19.46
CA ASP A 172 -8.29 -15.31 -19.69
C ASP A 172 -9.31 -14.91 -18.61
N LYS A 173 -9.74 -15.84 -17.75
CA LYS A 173 -10.79 -15.62 -16.75
C LYS A 173 -10.26 -15.63 -15.31
N PHE A 174 -9.13 -16.29 -15.07
CA PHE A 174 -8.61 -16.48 -13.72
C PHE A 174 -7.22 -15.87 -13.57
N THR A 175 -7.15 -14.83 -12.74
CA THR A 175 -5.91 -14.20 -12.33
C THR A 175 -5.82 -14.20 -10.81
N PHE A 176 -4.67 -14.61 -10.29
CA PHE A 176 -4.31 -14.53 -8.89
C PHE A 176 -3.28 -13.42 -8.70
N ALA A 177 -3.36 -12.75 -7.55
CA ALA A 177 -2.44 -11.70 -7.18
C ALA A 177 -2.00 -11.91 -5.73
N ALA A 178 -0.71 -11.70 -5.49
CA ALA A 178 -0.16 -11.56 -4.16
C ALA A 178 0.76 -10.34 -4.15
N SER A 179 0.66 -9.51 -3.12
CA SER A 179 1.57 -8.40 -2.93
C SER A 179 1.93 -8.25 -1.47
N ALA A 180 3.16 -7.82 -1.23
CA ALA A 180 3.64 -7.42 0.07
C ALA A 180 4.14 -5.99 -0.05
N SER A 181 3.58 -5.10 0.75
CA SER A 181 3.96 -3.68 0.82
C SER A 181 4.20 -3.31 2.27
N HIS A 182 4.74 -2.12 2.55
CA HIS A 182 4.95 -1.71 3.94
C HIS A 182 5.96 -2.60 4.68
N LEU A 183 6.90 -3.20 3.95
CA LEU A 183 7.88 -4.16 4.48
C LEU A 183 8.78 -3.57 5.56
N THR A 184 8.94 -2.25 5.57
CA THR A 184 9.78 -1.48 6.49
C THR A 184 8.97 -0.46 7.29
N GLN A 185 7.64 -0.47 7.17
CA GLN A 185 6.81 0.52 7.85
C GLN A 185 6.88 0.26 9.36
N PRO A 186 7.33 1.24 10.17
CA PRO A 186 7.30 1.09 11.62
C PRO A 186 5.85 0.97 12.09
N ASN A 187 5.60 0.07 13.04
CA ASN A 187 4.32 -0.02 13.72
C ASN A 187 4.17 1.19 14.63
N VAL A 188 3.50 2.24 14.16
CA VAL A 188 3.20 3.43 14.96
C VAL A 188 1.82 3.25 15.57
N ALA A 189 1.73 2.45 16.63
CA ALA A 189 0.53 2.35 17.46
C ALA A 189 0.59 3.41 18.57
N LEU A 190 -0.51 4.12 18.81
CA LEU A 190 -0.66 5.04 19.94
C LEU A 190 -1.00 4.20 21.18
N GLY A 191 0.01 3.90 22.02
CA GLY A 191 -0.16 3.19 23.28
C GLY A 191 1.12 2.54 23.80
N ASP A 192 1.20 2.30 25.12
CA ASP A 192 2.31 1.60 25.76
C ASP A 192 2.41 0.16 25.25
N ALA A 193 3.29 -0.03 24.29
CA ALA A 193 3.89 -1.31 24.03
C ALA A 193 5.36 -1.04 23.70
N ASP A 194 6.24 -1.68 24.47
CA ASP A 194 7.67 -1.84 24.23
C ASP A 194 8.00 -2.54 22.87
N SER A 195 7.26 -2.27 21.79
CA SER A 195 7.30 -3.00 20.53
C SER A 195 8.16 -2.30 19.47
N ASN A 196 9.47 -2.56 19.56
CA ASN A 196 10.49 -2.65 18.50
C ASN A 196 10.67 -1.47 17.51
N LEU A 197 11.48 -0.51 17.97
CA LEU A 197 12.26 0.50 17.24
C LEU A 197 13.10 -0.10 16.08
N PRO A 198 13.40 0.67 14.99
CA PRO A 198 14.23 1.87 15.11
C PRO A 198 13.74 3.09 14.32
N LEU A 199 13.35 4.14 15.03
CA LEU A 199 13.61 5.51 14.60
C LEU A 199 15.03 5.88 15.02
N LYS A 200 16.05 5.35 14.32
CA LYS A 200 17.39 5.95 14.38
C LYS A 200 17.51 6.92 13.21
N ARG A 201 17.29 8.20 13.47
CA ARG A 201 17.61 9.27 12.52
C ARG A 201 19.10 9.22 12.21
N TYR A 202 19.45 9.31 10.93
CA TYR A 202 20.74 9.88 10.54
C TYR A 202 20.63 11.38 10.85
N SER A 203 21.35 11.83 11.88
CA SER A 203 21.62 13.24 12.11
C SER A 203 22.76 13.65 11.18
N ASP A 204 22.57 14.74 10.43
CA ASP A 204 23.67 15.56 9.93
C ASP A 204 24.38 16.28 11.09
#